data_AF-A0A1V1PEM8-F1
#
_entry.id   AF-A0A1V1PEM8-F1
#
_cell.length_a   1.000
_cell.length_b   1.000
_cell.length_c   1.000
_cell.angle_alpha   90.00
_cell.angle_beta   90.00
_cell.angle_gamma   90.00
#
_symmetry.space_group_name_H-M   'P 1'
#
loop_
_entity.id
_entity.type
_entity.pdbx_description
1 polymer ?
#
loop_
_entity_poly.entity_id
_entity_poly.type
_entity_poly.pdbx_seq_one_letter_code
_entity_poly.pdbx_strand_id
1 'polypeptide(L)'
;MSKLSLFYEDGSFSGIPDLANCRECHEEVQGESKEEVKLVDQYVRKNREIPWLVYSRQPDCVFFSHAAHVKKVDIGCEVCHGPIGQSTHSRVYEENRITKISRDIWGKNIAGIKKNSWDRMKMDDCADCHAEMAGTKDACFVCHK
;
A
#
# COMPACT_ATOMS: atom_id res chain seq x y z
N MET A 1 -0.20 -18.14 18.83
CA MET A 1 -0.57 -17.88 17.42
C MET A 1 -1.04 -16.44 17.33
N SER A 2 -0.12 -15.48 17.22
CA SER A 2 -0.48 -14.09 16.92
C SER A 2 -1.00 -14.05 15.49
N LYS A 3 -2.31 -13.83 15.33
CA LYS A 3 -2.83 -13.35 14.05
C LYS A 3 -2.08 -12.06 13.75
N LEU A 4 -1.39 -11.98 12.62
CA LEU A 4 -0.91 -10.72 12.07
C LEU A 4 -2.16 -9.86 11.85
N SER A 5 -2.51 -9.01 12.82
CA SER A 5 -3.71 -8.19 12.71
C SER A 5 -3.40 -7.08 11.72
N LEU A 6 -4.07 -7.12 10.56
CA LEU A 6 -4.00 -6.07 9.53
C LEU A 6 -4.35 -4.66 10.07
N PHE A 7 -4.94 -4.62 11.26
CA PHE A 7 -5.28 -3.41 11.98
C PHE A 7 -4.79 -3.52 13.42
N TYR A 8 -4.34 -2.42 13.98
CA TYR A 8 -4.09 -2.28 15.41
C TYR A 8 -5.41 -2.32 16.19
N GLU A 9 -5.32 -2.41 17.52
CA GLU A 9 -6.48 -2.48 18.41
C GLU A 9 -7.38 -1.22 18.31
N ASP A 10 -6.79 -0.07 18.01
CA ASP A 10 -7.50 1.19 17.77
C ASP A 10 -8.17 1.27 16.40
N GLY A 11 -8.02 0.24 15.55
CA GLY A 11 -8.59 0.16 14.22
C GLY A 11 -7.80 0.88 13.14
N SER A 12 -6.64 1.47 13.44
CA SER A 12 -5.71 1.99 12.45
C SER A 12 -5.06 0.84 11.66
N PHE A 13 -4.72 1.09 10.40
CA PHE A 13 -4.20 0.05 9.51
C PHE A 13 -2.72 -0.21 9.81
N SER A 14 -2.37 -1.48 10.05
CA SER A 14 -1.01 -1.91 10.40
C SER A 14 -0.02 -1.71 9.24
N GLY A 15 -0.51 -1.84 8.00
CA GLY A 15 0.23 -1.36 6.83
C GLY A 15 1.53 -2.10 6.56
N ILE A 16 2.60 -1.32 6.37
CA ILE A 16 3.93 -1.81 6.01
C ILE A 16 4.63 -2.24 7.31
N PRO A 17 5.21 -3.46 7.37
CA PRO A 17 5.82 -3.97 8.58
C PRO A 17 7.03 -3.12 8.99
N ASP A 18 7.18 -2.95 10.30
CA ASP A 18 8.38 -2.39 10.91
C ASP A 18 9.49 -3.46 11.02
N LEU A 19 10.68 -3.04 11.47
CA LEU A 19 11.78 -3.96 11.69
C LEU A 19 11.46 -5.02 12.75
N ALA A 20 10.61 -4.73 13.74
CA ALA A 20 10.26 -5.67 14.80
C ALA A 20 9.51 -6.87 14.23
N ASN A 21 8.56 -6.65 13.31
CA ASN A 21 7.88 -7.73 12.60
C ASN A 21 8.86 -8.61 11.80
N CYS A 22 9.88 -8.02 11.18
CA CYS A 22 10.90 -8.80 10.47
C CYS A 22 11.72 -9.67 11.43
N ARG A 23 12.04 -9.15 12.64
CA ARG A 23 12.84 -9.84 13.65
C ARG A 23 12.14 -11.01 14.32
N GLU A 24 10.82 -11.09 14.27
CA GLU A 24 10.08 -12.25 14.78
C GLU A 24 10.57 -13.57 14.15
N CYS A 25 11.07 -13.52 12.91
CA CYS A 25 11.66 -14.67 12.22
C CYS A 25 13.14 -14.47 11.84
N HIS A 26 13.57 -13.24 11.51
CA HIS A 26 14.91 -12.94 10.99
C HIS A 26 15.80 -12.23 12.02
N GLU A 27 15.79 -12.66 13.28
CA GLU A 27 16.76 -12.19 14.29
C GLU A 27 18.21 -12.54 13.84
N GLU A 28 18.36 -13.69 13.20
CA GLU A 28 19.55 -14.12 12.48
C GLU A 28 19.19 -14.55 11.04
N VAL A 29 20.21 -14.80 10.21
CA VAL A 29 20.00 -15.31 8.84
C VAL A 29 19.50 -16.76 8.92
N GLN A 30 18.32 -17.03 8.34
CA GLN A 30 17.68 -18.35 8.38
C GLN A 30 17.95 -19.19 7.13
N GLY A 31 18.34 -18.58 6.01
CA GLY A 31 18.61 -19.25 4.74
C GLY A 31 19.91 -18.81 4.05
N GLU A 32 20.02 -19.10 2.75
CA GLU A 32 21.23 -18.82 1.94
C GLU A 32 21.04 -17.61 1.00
N SER A 33 19.90 -16.91 1.09
CA SER A 33 19.58 -15.80 0.20
C SER A 33 20.48 -14.60 0.47
N LYS A 34 21.13 -14.08 -0.57
CA LYS A 34 21.93 -12.84 -0.48
C LYS A 34 21.10 -11.64 -0.01
N GLU A 35 19.82 -11.58 -0.37
CA GLU A 35 18.94 -10.49 0.06
C GLU A 35 18.52 -10.64 1.53
N GLU A 36 18.41 -11.86 2.04
CA GLU A 36 18.16 -12.10 3.47
C GLU A 36 19.39 -11.73 4.31
N VAL A 37 20.59 -12.13 3.87
CA VAL A 37 21.84 -11.71 4.52
C VAL A 37 21.90 -10.18 4.59
N LYS A 38 21.53 -9.49 3.51
CA LYS A 38 21.45 -8.03 3.48
C LYS A 38 20.41 -7.46 4.45
N LEU A 39 19.22 -8.05 4.52
CA LEU A 39 18.19 -7.68 5.51
C LEU A 39 18.76 -7.73 6.93
N VAL A 40 19.38 -8.86 7.30
CA VAL A 40 19.89 -9.08 8.64
C VAL A 40 21.08 -8.17 8.96
N ASP A 41 22.09 -8.12 8.09
CA ASP A 41 23.33 -7.38 8.34
C ASP A 41 23.16 -5.86 8.26
N GLN A 42 22.29 -5.36 7.37
CA GLN A 42 22.15 -3.93 7.15
C GLN A 42 21.05 -3.28 7.98
N TYR A 43 20.01 -4.04 8.36
CA TYR A 43 18.83 -3.49 9.03
C TYR A 43 18.64 -4.10 10.42
N VAL A 44 18.53 -5.44 10.52
CA VAL A 44 18.26 -6.11 11.81
C VAL A 44 19.38 -5.86 12.80
N ARG A 45 20.62 -6.30 12.54
CA ARG A 45 21.76 -6.18 13.47
C ARG A 45 22.10 -4.73 13.82
N LYS A 46 21.81 -3.81 12.90
CA LYS A 46 22.09 -2.38 13.05
C LYS A 46 20.93 -1.60 13.67
N ASN A 47 19.81 -2.27 13.99
CA ASN A 47 18.60 -1.63 14.49
C ASN A 47 18.16 -0.42 13.64
N ARG A 48 18.19 -0.61 12.32
CA ARG A 48 17.86 0.43 11.34
C ARG A 48 16.60 0.03 10.59
N GLU A 49 15.61 0.90 10.59
CA GLU A 49 14.38 0.70 9.81
C GLU A 49 14.64 0.62 8.31
N ILE A 50 13.83 -0.20 7.64
CA ILE A 50 13.88 -0.35 6.19
C ILE A 50 13.19 0.87 5.55
N PRO A 51 13.86 1.61 4.65
CA PRO A 51 13.28 2.76 3.98
C PRO A 51 12.33 2.29 2.86
N TRP A 52 11.16 1.79 3.25
CA TRP A 52 10.17 1.26 2.31
C TRP A 52 9.72 2.30 1.29
N LEU A 53 9.66 1.88 0.02
CA LEU A 53 9.08 2.66 -1.07
C LEU A 53 7.63 2.22 -1.27
N VAL A 54 6.70 3.17 -1.15
CA VAL A 54 5.26 2.88 -1.06
C VAL A 54 4.54 3.23 -2.35
N TYR A 55 4.14 2.20 -3.11
CA TYR A 55 3.45 2.35 -4.41
C TYR A 55 2.13 3.12 -4.30
N SER A 56 1.36 2.87 -3.24
CA SER A 56 0.01 3.37 -3.03
C SER A 56 -0.06 4.63 -2.16
N ARG A 57 1.07 5.31 -1.92
CA ARG A 57 1.08 6.54 -1.11
C ARG A 57 0.31 7.65 -1.84
N GLN A 58 -0.83 8.03 -1.26
CA GLN A 58 -1.62 9.17 -1.73
C GLN A 58 -0.97 10.50 -1.35
N PRO A 59 -1.27 11.60 -2.07
CA PRO A 59 -0.83 12.94 -1.70
C PRO A 59 -1.30 13.34 -0.30
N ASP A 60 -0.55 14.21 0.37
CA ASP A 60 -0.83 14.61 1.77
C ASP A 60 -2.18 15.32 1.94
N CYS A 61 -2.75 15.89 0.86
CA CYS A 61 -4.08 16.50 0.86
C CYS A 61 -5.24 15.49 0.75
N VAL A 62 -4.94 14.18 0.74
CA VAL A 62 -5.93 13.11 0.63
C VAL A 62 -5.93 12.29 1.93
N PHE A 63 -7.10 12.23 2.56
CA PHE A 63 -7.36 11.32 3.65
C PHE A 63 -8.01 10.03 3.12
N PHE A 64 -7.38 8.89 3.42
CA PHE A 64 -7.90 7.55 3.09
C PHE A 64 -7.91 6.64 4.32
N SER A 65 -9.00 5.91 4.52
CA SER A 65 -9.15 4.97 5.65
C SER A 65 -9.36 3.54 5.17
N HIS A 66 -8.37 2.67 5.35
CA HIS A 66 -8.53 1.23 5.07
C HIS A 66 -9.65 0.61 5.93
N ALA A 67 -9.88 1.10 7.16
CA ALA A 67 -10.93 0.56 8.02
C ALA A 67 -12.33 0.81 7.44
N ALA A 68 -12.56 1.96 6.80
CA ALA A 68 -13.83 2.23 6.13
C ALA A 68 -14.06 1.25 4.97
N HIS A 69 -13.05 1.05 4.12
CA HIS A 69 -13.19 0.24 2.91
C HIS A 69 -13.19 -1.27 3.19
N VAL A 70 -12.26 -1.74 4.02
CA VAL A 70 -12.08 -3.18 4.29
C VAL A 70 -13.00 -3.67 5.39
N LYS A 71 -13.15 -2.96 6.52
CA LYS A 71 -13.96 -3.46 7.65
C LYS A 71 -15.44 -3.12 7.54
N LYS A 72 -15.79 -1.91 7.06
CA LYS A 72 -17.21 -1.47 7.04
C LYS A 72 -17.93 -1.86 5.76
N VAL A 73 -17.26 -1.78 4.62
CA VAL A 73 -17.84 -2.05 3.29
C VAL A 73 -17.41 -3.42 2.74
N ASP A 74 -16.45 -4.09 3.38
CA ASP A 74 -15.98 -5.44 3.01
C ASP A 74 -15.40 -5.52 1.58
N ILE A 75 -14.61 -4.51 1.20
CA ILE A 75 -13.92 -4.48 -0.10
C ILE A 75 -12.62 -5.28 -0.02
N GLY A 76 -12.46 -6.23 -0.96
CA GLY A 76 -11.24 -7.04 -1.10
C GLY A 76 -10.02 -6.21 -1.52
N CYS A 77 -8.83 -6.60 -1.02
CA CYS A 77 -7.57 -5.90 -1.28
C CYS A 77 -7.25 -5.80 -2.78
N GLU A 78 -7.60 -6.85 -3.54
CA GLU A 78 -7.33 -6.99 -4.96
C GLU A 78 -8.10 -6.00 -5.83
N VAL A 79 -9.21 -5.44 -5.33
CA VAL A 79 -9.97 -4.39 -6.04
C VAL A 79 -9.07 -3.17 -6.26
N CYS A 80 -8.26 -2.81 -5.27
CA CYS A 80 -7.41 -1.63 -5.30
C CYS A 80 -5.93 -1.95 -5.59
N HIS A 81 -5.45 -3.10 -5.14
CA HIS A 81 -4.03 -3.48 -5.22
C HIS A 81 -3.74 -4.60 -6.23
N GLY A 82 -4.76 -5.10 -6.92
CA GLY A 82 -4.63 -6.22 -7.85
C GLY A 82 -4.22 -7.52 -7.15
N PRO A 83 -3.75 -8.53 -7.90
CA PRO A 83 -3.39 -9.84 -7.36
C PRO A 83 -2.04 -9.84 -6.64
N ILE A 84 -1.78 -8.86 -5.77
CA ILE A 84 -0.51 -8.69 -5.05
C ILE A 84 -0.15 -9.94 -4.21
N GLY A 85 -1.15 -10.64 -3.67
CA GLY A 85 -0.95 -11.89 -2.92
C GLY A 85 -0.40 -13.06 -3.75
N GLN A 86 -0.40 -12.95 -5.09
CA GLN A 86 0.20 -13.93 -6.00
C GLN A 86 1.59 -13.49 -6.50
N SER A 87 2.09 -12.33 -6.04
CA SER A 87 3.39 -11.80 -6.46
C SER A 87 4.52 -12.54 -5.76
N THR A 88 5.52 -12.96 -6.54
CA THR A 88 6.72 -13.66 -6.04
C THR A 88 7.91 -12.73 -5.81
N HIS A 89 7.81 -11.49 -6.27
CA HIS A 89 8.85 -10.48 -6.16
C HIS A 89 8.23 -9.09 -6.06
N SER A 90 8.98 -8.16 -5.47
CA SER A 90 8.62 -6.74 -5.49
C SER A 90 8.82 -6.16 -6.89
N ARG A 91 7.90 -5.28 -7.30
CA ARG A 91 8.00 -4.56 -8.57
C ARG A 91 9.08 -3.48 -8.49
N VAL A 92 9.48 -2.94 -9.64
CA VAL A 92 10.33 -1.74 -9.64
C VAL A 92 9.48 -0.55 -9.18
N TYR A 93 9.98 0.21 -8.20
CA TYR A 93 9.32 1.46 -7.79
C TYR A 93 9.70 2.59 -8.75
N GLU A 94 8.68 3.23 -9.31
CA GLU A 94 8.81 4.39 -10.17
C GLU A 94 8.08 5.57 -9.54
N GLU A 95 8.68 6.76 -9.55
CA GLU A 95 8.05 7.99 -9.07
C GLU A 95 8.25 9.14 -10.06
N ASN A 96 7.35 10.12 -10.01
CA ASN A 96 7.57 11.38 -10.68
C ASN A 96 8.70 12.17 -9.98
N ARG A 97 9.71 12.62 -10.73
CA ARG A 97 10.88 13.30 -10.14
C ARG A 97 10.54 14.62 -9.45
N ILE A 98 9.50 15.32 -9.91
CA ILE A 98 9.05 16.62 -9.39
C ILE A 98 8.11 16.41 -8.21
N THR A 99 7.03 15.64 -8.40
CA THR A 99 5.97 15.51 -7.38
C THR A 99 6.26 14.45 -6.33
N LYS A 100 7.20 13.53 -6.58
CA LYS A 100 7.51 12.38 -5.72
C LYS A 100 6.36 11.38 -5.55
N ILE A 101 5.28 11.55 -6.30
CA ILE A 101 4.15 10.64 -6.31
C ILE A 101 4.52 9.42 -7.15
N SER A 102 4.18 8.23 -6.64
CA SER A 102 4.41 6.96 -7.34
C SER A 102 3.70 6.93 -8.69
N ARG A 103 4.32 6.26 -9.67
CA ARG A 103 3.70 5.96 -10.97
C ARG A 103 2.40 5.18 -10.80
N ASP A 104 2.30 4.34 -9.77
CA ASP A 104 1.12 3.52 -9.50
C ASP A 104 -0.12 4.36 -9.12
N ILE A 105 0.05 5.61 -8.69
CA ILE A 105 -1.08 6.52 -8.48
C ILE A 105 -1.61 7.06 -9.81
N TRP A 106 -0.71 7.39 -10.74
CA TRP A 106 -1.08 7.99 -12.03
C TRP A 106 -1.48 6.97 -13.10
N GLY A 107 -0.98 5.74 -12.99
CA GLY A 107 -1.08 4.72 -14.01
C GLY A 107 -0.02 4.83 -15.09
N LYS A 108 0.17 3.73 -15.83
CA LYS A 108 1.18 3.62 -16.90
C LYS A 108 0.72 4.21 -18.23
N ASN A 109 -0.59 4.35 -18.43
CA ASN A 109 -1.16 4.90 -19.64
C ASN A 109 -1.18 6.44 -19.60
N ILE A 110 -0.46 7.07 -20.52
CA ILE A 110 -0.36 8.55 -20.58
C ILE A 110 -1.70 9.19 -20.93
N ALA A 111 -2.54 8.54 -21.74
CA ALA A 111 -3.90 8.99 -22.04
C ALA A 111 -4.87 8.78 -20.85
N GLY A 112 -4.39 8.26 -19.72
CA GLY A 112 -5.19 8.05 -18.52
C GLY A 112 -6.14 6.85 -18.60
N ILE A 113 -6.09 6.04 -19.65
CA ILE A 113 -7.01 4.90 -19.81
C ILE A 113 -6.58 3.76 -18.87
N LYS A 114 -7.49 3.36 -17.96
CA LYS A 114 -7.34 2.15 -17.12
C LYS A 114 -8.09 0.97 -17.73
N LYS A 115 -7.58 -0.25 -17.50
CA LYS A 115 -8.25 -1.51 -17.84
C LYS A 115 -8.79 -2.21 -16.59
N ASN A 116 -8.08 -2.07 -15.47
CA ASN A 116 -8.46 -2.61 -14.17
C ASN A 116 -8.61 -1.49 -13.14
N SER A 117 -9.34 -1.76 -12.06
CA SER A 117 -9.52 -0.83 -10.94
C SER A 117 -8.21 -0.52 -10.20
N TRP A 118 -7.23 -1.42 -10.24
CA TRP A 118 -5.92 -1.27 -9.59
C TRP A 118 -4.81 -0.71 -10.49
N ASP A 119 -5.12 -0.33 -11.74
CA ASP A 119 -4.10 0.20 -12.66
C ASP A 119 -3.61 1.60 -12.25
N ARG A 120 -4.41 2.32 -11.47
CA ARG A 120 -4.16 3.66 -10.93
C ARG A 120 -5.09 3.94 -9.76
N MET A 121 -4.81 5.00 -9.00
CA MET A 121 -5.59 5.40 -7.83
C MET A 121 -5.75 6.93 -7.78
N LYS A 122 -6.32 7.48 -8.84
CA LYS A 122 -6.58 8.92 -8.97
C LYS A 122 -7.91 9.30 -8.31
N MET A 123 -8.12 10.60 -8.16
CA MET A 123 -9.33 11.16 -7.59
C MET A 123 -10.61 10.72 -8.32
N ASP A 124 -10.59 10.64 -9.65
CA ASP A 124 -11.71 10.16 -10.45
C ASP A 124 -12.01 8.68 -10.19
N ASP A 125 -10.99 7.85 -9.98
CA ASP A 125 -11.18 6.43 -9.64
C ASP A 125 -11.92 6.26 -8.29
N CYS A 126 -11.57 7.08 -7.29
CA CYS A 126 -12.27 7.12 -6.01
C CYS A 126 -13.71 7.64 -6.17
N ALA A 127 -13.89 8.72 -6.92
CA ALA A 127 -15.19 9.36 -7.13
C ALA A 127 -16.17 8.43 -7.86
N ASP A 128 -15.73 7.76 -8.92
CA ASP A 128 -16.55 6.81 -9.68
C ASP A 128 -17.01 5.66 -8.78
N CYS A 129 -16.08 5.08 -8.01
CA CYS A 129 -16.39 3.98 -7.10
C CYS A 129 -17.38 4.40 -5.99
N HIS A 130 -17.23 5.60 -5.44
CA HIS A 130 -18.17 6.16 -4.45
C HIS A 130 -19.54 6.49 -5.06
N ALA A 131 -19.58 6.94 -6.32
CA ALA A 131 -20.84 7.18 -7.02
C ALA A 131 -21.58 5.87 -7.29
N GLU A 132 -20.86 4.81 -7.66
CA GLU A 132 -21.42 3.48 -7.93
C GLU A 132 -21.90 2.77 -6.67
N MET A 133 -21.11 2.77 -5.59
CA MET A 133 -21.42 1.98 -4.38
C MET A 133 -22.19 2.76 -3.32
N ALA A 134 -21.90 4.05 -3.14
CA ALA A 134 -22.50 4.87 -2.08
C ALA A 134 -23.59 5.82 -2.60
N GLY A 135 -23.74 5.95 -3.93
CA GLY A 135 -24.72 6.87 -4.54
C GLY A 135 -24.39 8.35 -4.30
N THR A 136 -23.17 8.67 -3.87
CA THR A 136 -22.74 10.05 -3.58
C THR A 136 -21.72 10.54 -4.61
N LYS A 137 -21.88 11.79 -5.07
CA LYS A 137 -20.96 12.43 -6.02
C LYS A 137 -20.07 13.50 -5.40
N ASP A 138 -20.20 13.75 -4.09
CA ASP A 138 -19.44 14.78 -3.36
C ASP A 138 -18.02 14.33 -3.02
N ALA A 139 -17.34 13.69 -3.98
CA ALA A 139 -16.10 12.97 -3.77
C ALA A 139 -14.96 13.84 -3.23
N CYS A 140 -14.93 15.13 -3.60
CA CYS A 140 -13.87 16.03 -3.20
C CYS A 140 -13.80 16.22 -1.67
N PHE A 141 -14.92 16.53 -1.01
CA PHE A 141 -14.92 16.87 0.43
C PHE A 141 -14.93 15.65 1.36
N VAL A 142 -15.23 14.46 0.82
CA VAL A 142 -15.17 13.21 1.58
C VAL A 142 -13.71 12.82 1.86
N CYS A 143 -12.81 13.10 0.91
CA CYS A 143 -11.42 12.64 0.95
C CYS A 143 -10.41 13.77 1.10
N HIS A 144 -10.68 14.97 0.58
CA HIS A 144 -9.79 16.13 0.76
C HIS A 144 -10.20 16.95 1.98
N LYS A 145 -9.21 17.28 2.81
CA LYS A 145 -9.34 18.19 3.96
C LYS A 145 -8.42 19.38 3.79
#